data_AF-A0A1X0QTG3-F1
#
_entry.id   AF-A0A1X0QTG3-F1
#
_cell.length_a   1.000
_cell.length_b   1.000
_cell.length_c   1.000
_cell.angle_alpha   90.00
_cell.angle_beta   90.00
_cell.angle_gamma   90.00
#
_symmetry.space_group_name_H-M   'P 1'
#
loop_
_entity.id
_entity.type
_entity.pdbx_description
1 polymer ?
#
loop_
_entity_poly.entity_id
_entity_poly.type
_entity_poly.pdbx_seq_one_letter_code
_entity_poly.pdbx_strand_id
1 'polypeptide(L)'
;MDSKYILSGSDDGNIRLWKAHASEKLGVNDWREKNKLEYSAKLKERYGHLQEIRRIDKHRRTPKDIKVADARKKEMIAAEKRKEERRRKHLKKGEEVKNVPERQKSIVGVAK
;
A
#
# COMPACT_ATOMS: atom_id res chain seq x y z
N MET A 1 -2.22 -21.47 -11.89
CA MET A 1 -2.46 -20.12 -12.46
C MET A 1 -1.20 -19.30 -12.26
N ASP A 2 -0.61 -18.78 -13.33
CA ASP A 2 0.67 -18.06 -13.26
C ASP A 2 0.40 -16.61 -12.80
N SER A 3 0.73 -16.28 -11.55
CA SER A 3 0.46 -14.99 -10.88
C SER A 3 1.37 -13.84 -11.36
N LYS A 4 1.91 -13.94 -12.57
CA LYS A 4 2.90 -13.02 -13.15
C LYS A 4 2.30 -11.78 -13.79
N TYR A 5 1.01 -11.81 -14.14
CA TYR A 5 0.37 -10.73 -14.88
C TYR A 5 -0.87 -10.19 -14.17
N ILE A 6 -1.15 -8.91 -14.38
CA ILE A 6 -2.33 -8.20 -13.90
C ILE A 6 -3.03 -7.61 -15.12
N LEU A 7 -4.32 -7.91 -15.28
CA LEU A 7 -5.16 -7.29 -16.29
C LEU A 7 -5.92 -6.11 -15.68
N SER A 8 -6.00 -5.00 -16.43
CA SER A 8 -6.77 -3.82 -16.06
C SER A 8 -7.66 -3.43 -17.23
N GLY A 9 -8.97 -3.42 -17.01
CA GLY A 9 -9.93 -2.80 -17.91
C GLY A 9 -10.12 -1.33 -17.51
N SER A 10 -9.94 -0.42 -18.47
CA SER A 10 -10.17 1.01 -18.28
C SER A 10 -11.51 1.42 -18.88
N ASP A 11 -12.04 2.56 -18.41
CA ASP A 11 -13.27 3.19 -18.92
C ASP A 11 -13.12 3.67 -20.38
N ASP A 12 -11.89 3.88 -20.84
CA ASP A 12 -11.52 4.18 -22.22
C ASP A 12 -11.78 3.01 -23.21
N GLY A 13 -12.29 1.87 -22.72
CA GLY A 13 -12.57 0.67 -23.52
C GLY A 13 -11.37 -0.24 -23.76
N ASN A 14 -10.20 0.12 -23.21
CA ASN A 14 -8.96 -0.65 -23.37
C ASN A 14 -8.77 -1.67 -22.22
N ILE A 15 -8.34 -2.87 -22.59
CA ILE A 15 -7.79 -3.86 -21.66
C ILE A 15 -6.26 -3.81 -21.75
N ARG A 16 -5.59 -3.49 -20.65
CA ARG A 16 -4.13 -3.42 -20.54
C ARG A 16 -3.60 -4.57 -19.70
N LEU A 17 -2.50 -5.17 -20.15
CA LEU A 17 -1.78 -6.23 -19.45
C LEU A 17 -0.51 -5.67 -18.83
N TRP A 18 -0.36 -5.85 -17.52
CA TRP A 18 0.80 -5.44 -16.74
C TRP A 18 1.50 -6.65 -16.15
N LYS A 19 2.78 -6.52 -15.85
CA LYS A 19 3.49 -7.50 -15.02
C LYS A 19 3.22 -7.22 -13.54
N ALA A 20 2.99 -8.26 -12.75
CA ALA A 20 2.84 -8.17 -11.30
C ALA A 20 4.10 -7.57 -10.65
N HIS A 21 5.28 -8.02 -11.10
CA HIS A 21 6.56 -7.44 -10.75
C HIS A 21 7.15 -6.69 -11.95
N ALA A 22 7.15 -5.35 -11.88
CA ALA A 22 7.56 -4.50 -13.00
C ALA A 22 8.99 -4.80 -13.51
N SER A 23 9.93 -5.09 -12.61
CA SER A 23 11.35 -5.35 -12.93
C SER A 23 11.68 -6.83 -13.24
N GLU A 24 10.74 -7.75 -13.10
CA GLU A 24 11.00 -9.18 -13.29
C GLU A 24 11.24 -9.50 -14.77
N LYS A 25 12.29 -10.23 -15.12
CA LYS A 25 12.54 -10.59 -16.53
C LYS A 25 11.60 -11.73 -16.94
N LEU A 26 10.96 -11.59 -18.10
CA LEU A 26 10.13 -12.64 -18.69
C LEU A 26 11.00 -13.58 -19.53
N GLY A 27 10.74 -14.88 -19.45
CA GLY A 27 11.48 -15.91 -20.18
C GLY A 27 12.36 -16.79 -19.29
N VAL A 28 13.15 -17.66 -19.92
CA VAL A 28 14.09 -18.54 -19.22
C VAL A 28 15.33 -17.74 -18.83
N ASN A 29 15.66 -17.73 -17.55
CA ASN A 29 16.87 -17.09 -17.04
C ASN A 29 17.96 -18.15 -16.80
N ASP A 30 19.21 -17.80 -17.08
CA ASP A 30 20.35 -18.64 -16.70
C ASP A 30 20.43 -18.75 -15.17
N TRP A 31 21.00 -19.84 -14.67
CA TRP A 31 21.11 -20.11 -13.24
C TRP A 31 21.90 -19.01 -12.51
N ARG A 32 22.95 -18.47 -13.15
CA ARG A 32 23.75 -17.37 -12.61
C ARG A 32 22.93 -16.09 -12.48
N GLU A 33 22.15 -15.78 -13.50
CA GLU A 33 21.28 -14.61 -13.52
C GLU A 33 20.20 -14.73 -12.43
N LYS A 34 19.58 -15.90 -12.31
CA LYS A 34 18.58 -16.18 -11.26
C LYS A 34 19.17 -16.01 -9.87
N ASN A 35 20.33 -16.61 -9.58
CA ASN A 35 20.99 -16.48 -8.28
C ASN A 35 21.35 -15.02 -7.95
N LYS A 36 21.81 -14.25 -8.94
CA LYS A 36 22.10 -12.82 -8.77
C LYS A 36 20.83 -12.03 -8.42
N LEU A 37 19.71 -12.30 -9.09
CA LEU A 37 18.43 -11.65 -8.83
C LEU A 37 17.92 -11.99 -7.43
N GLU A 38 17.97 -13.25 -7.02
CA GLU A 38 17.55 -13.70 -5.69
C GLU A 38 18.43 -13.10 -4.58
N TYR A 39 19.75 -13.08 -4.78
CA TYR A 39 20.68 -12.45 -3.84
C TYR A 39 20.40 -10.96 -3.69
N SER A 40 20.21 -10.25 -4.81
CA SER A 40 19.90 -8.82 -4.81
C SER A 40 18.54 -8.52 -4.16
N ALA A 41 17.54 -9.38 -4.35
CA ALA A 41 16.24 -9.26 -3.71
C ALA A 41 16.36 -9.41 -2.18
N LYS A 42 17.06 -10.45 -1.70
CA LYS A 42 17.33 -10.67 -0.27
C LYS A 42 18.10 -9.51 0.36
N LEU A 43 19.05 -8.92 -0.38
CA LEU A 43 19.82 -7.77 0.09
C LEU A 43 18.94 -6.53 0.28
N LYS A 44 18.08 -6.23 -0.71
CA LYS A 44 17.11 -5.14 -0.62
C LYS A 44 16.11 -5.34 0.52
N GLU A 45 15.68 -6.58 0.75
CA GLU A 45 14.79 -6.92 1.87
C GLU A 45 15.47 -6.68 3.22
N ARG A 46 16.69 -7.21 3.41
CA ARG A 46 17.47 -7.04 4.64
C ARG A 46 17.73 -5.57 4.96
N TYR A 47 18.15 -4.78 3.98
CA TYR A 47 18.56 -3.39 4.18
C TYR A 47 17.47 -2.36 3.83
N GLY A 48 16.25 -2.81 3.50
CA GLY A 48 15.15 -1.92 3.07
C GLY A 48 14.65 -0.94 4.14
N HIS A 49 15.05 -1.13 5.41
CA HIS A 49 14.74 -0.24 6.51
C HIS A 49 15.62 1.03 6.53
N LEU A 50 16.78 1.00 5.86
CA LEU A 50 17.68 2.15 5.75
C LEU A 50 17.02 3.29 4.95
N GLN A 51 17.19 4.53 5.39
CA GLN A 51 16.47 5.68 4.84
C GLN A 51 16.73 5.89 3.35
N GLU A 52 17.97 5.75 2.89
CA GLU A 52 18.35 5.95 1.49
C GLU A 52 17.72 4.91 0.56
N ILE A 53 17.85 3.62 0.93
CA ILE A 53 17.27 2.50 0.17
C ILE A 53 15.75 2.64 0.14
N ARG A 54 15.14 2.91 1.30
CA ARG A 54 13.70 3.09 1.43
C ARG A 54 13.17 4.27 0.61
N ARG A 55 13.90 5.38 0.54
CA ARG A 55 13.54 6.55 -0.26
C ARG A 55 13.51 6.22 -1.74
N ILE A 56 14.52 5.50 -2.23
CA ILE A 56 14.64 5.10 -3.63
C ILE A 56 13.56 4.08 -3.99
N ASP A 57 13.40 3.02 -3.18
CA ASP A 57 12.44 1.94 -3.43
C ASP A 57 10.97 2.44 -3.45
N LYS A 58 10.64 3.39 -2.57
CA LYS A 58 9.29 3.98 -2.50
C LYS A 58 9.02 5.06 -3.54
N HIS A 59 10.04 5.57 -4.22
CA HIS A 59 9.84 6.68 -5.14
C HIS A 59 9.00 6.23 -6.36
N ARG A 60 7.87 6.89 -6.58
CA ARG A 60 7.00 6.68 -7.74
C ARG A 60 6.58 8.02 -8.31
N ARG A 61 6.61 8.14 -9.64
CA ARG A 61 6.12 9.33 -10.35
C ARG A 61 4.62 9.18 -10.58
N THR A 62 3.83 9.87 -9.78
CA THR A 62 2.37 9.86 -9.90
C THR A 62 1.86 11.16 -10.53
N PRO A 63 0.73 11.11 -11.25
CA PRO A 63 0.03 12.31 -11.73
C PRO A 63 -0.28 13.30 -10.60
N LYS A 64 -0.31 14.59 -10.94
CA LYS A 64 -0.50 15.70 -9.98
C LYS A 64 -1.80 15.55 -9.20
N ASP A 65 -2.90 15.25 -9.88
CA ASP A 65 -4.22 15.17 -9.27
C ASP A 65 -4.29 14.06 -8.22
N ILE A 66 -3.68 12.90 -8.51
CA ILE A 66 -3.57 11.78 -7.57
C ILE A 66 -2.72 12.19 -6.36
N LYS A 67 -1.60 12.87 -6.58
CA LYS A 67 -0.72 13.33 -5.49
C LYS A 67 -1.42 14.32 -4.55
N VAL A 68 -2.21 15.24 -5.10
CA VAL A 68 -3.01 16.21 -4.33
C VAL A 68 -4.12 15.49 -3.55
N ALA A 69 -4.85 14.58 -4.21
CA ALA A 69 -5.90 13.81 -3.57
C ALA A 69 -5.38 12.93 -2.42
N ASP A 70 -4.23 12.28 -2.61
CA ASP A 70 -3.56 11.46 -1.58
C ASP A 70 -3.14 12.31 -0.37
N ALA A 71 -2.54 13.49 -0.61
CA ALA A 71 -2.17 14.41 0.45
C ALA A 71 -3.38 14.88 1.28
N ARG A 72 -4.48 15.27 0.61
CA ARG A 72 -5.73 15.67 1.27
C ARG A 72 -6.32 14.52 2.11
N LYS A 73 -6.33 13.30 1.56
CA LYS A 73 -6.85 12.12 2.27
C LYS A 73 -6.03 11.81 3.53
N LYS A 74 -4.70 11.92 3.47
CA LYS A 74 -3.83 11.73 4.65
C LYS A 74 -4.11 12.75 5.73
N GLU A 75 -4.31 14.01 5.37
CA GLU A 75 -4.66 15.08 6.31
C GLU A 75 -6.01 14.80 6.99
N MET A 76 -7.04 14.42 6.22
CA MET A 76 -8.35 14.05 6.77
C MET A 76 -8.27 12.89 7.77
N ILE A 77 -7.57 11.81 7.41
CA ILE A 77 -7.38 10.64 8.30
C ILE A 77 -6.62 11.03 9.58
N ALA A 78 -5.59 11.87 9.45
CA ALA A 78 -4.83 12.35 10.61
C ALA A 78 -5.68 13.24 11.53
N ALA A 79 -6.52 14.11 10.97
CA ALA A 79 -7.45 14.95 11.72
C ALA A 79 -8.50 14.11 12.47
N GLU A 80 -9.05 13.09 11.82
CA GLU A 80 -10.01 12.17 12.43
C GLU A 80 -9.38 11.40 13.60
N LYS A 81 -8.20 10.81 13.39
CA LYS A 81 -7.43 10.11 14.45
C LYS A 81 -7.14 11.03 15.63
N ARG A 82 -6.71 12.26 15.36
CA ARG A 82 -6.46 13.26 16.41
C ARG A 82 -7.73 13.59 17.19
N LYS A 83 -8.89 13.69 16.53
CA LYS A 83 -10.19 13.95 17.19
C LYS A 83 -10.62 12.76 18.04
N GLU A 84 -10.44 11.54 17.57
CA GLU A 84 -10.72 10.33 18.36
C GLU A 84 -9.81 10.21 19.58
N GLU A 85 -8.50 10.45 19.42
CA GLU A 85 -7.55 10.46 20.53
C GLU A 85 -7.88 11.55 21.56
N ARG A 86 -8.23 12.76 21.11
CA ARG A 86 -8.68 13.82 22.03
C ARG A 86 -9.93 13.42 22.79
N ARG A 87 -10.95 12.89 22.10
CA ARG A 87 -12.16 12.39 22.76
C ARG A 87 -11.81 11.37 23.82
N ARG A 88 -10.96 10.39 23.51
CA ARG A 88 -10.49 9.37 24.47
C ARG A 88 -9.80 9.97 25.70
N LYS A 89 -8.91 10.95 25.50
CA LYS A 89 -8.18 11.61 26.62
C LYS A 89 -9.10 12.41 27.55
N HIS A 90 -10.25 12.87 27.06
CA HIS A 90 -11.20 13.69 27.81
C HIS A 90 -12.47 12.92 28.26
N LEU A 91 -12.45 11.57 28.22
CA LEU A 91 -13.55 10.75 28.76
C LEU A 91 -13.57 10.80 30.29
N LYS A 92 -14.78 10.73 30.86
CA LYS A 92 -14.96 10.60 32.31
C LYS A 92 -14.55 9.18 32.76
N LYS A 93 -14.05 9.08 33.99
CA LYS A 93 -13.61 7.81 34.60
C LYS A 93 -14.79 6.83 34.66
N GLY A 94 -14.80 5.81 33.80
CA GLY A 94 -15.87 4.81 33.69
C GLY A 94 -16.51 4.68 32.30
N GLU A 95 -16.25 5.62 31.39
CA GLU A 95 -16.80 5.61 30.02
C GLU A 95 -15.73 5.08 29.03
N GLU A 96 -15.74 3.78 28.71
CA GLU A 96 -14.79 3.18 27.77
C GLU A 96 -15.26 3.33 26.32
N VAL A 97 -14.55 4.17 25.53
CA VAL A 97 -14.70 4.18 24.07
C VAL A 97 -13.76 3.13 23.46
N LYS A 98 -14.33 1.97 23.12
CA LYS A 98 -13.59 0.88 22.44
C LYS A 98 -13.02 1.33 21.10
N ASN A 99 -11.81 0.88 20.77
CA ASN A 99 -11.19 1.15 19.49
C ASN A 99 -11.80 0.24 18.41
N VAL A 100 -12.72 0.78 17.62
CA VAL A 100 -13.25 0.06 16.45
C VAL A 100 -12.25 0.21 15.29
N PRO A 101 -11.68 -0.88 14.77
CA PRO A 101 -10.83 -0.84 13.57
C PRO A 101 -11.56 -0.17 12.41
N GLU A 102 -10.88 0.71 11.66
CA GLU A 102 -11.46 1.44 10.52
C GLU A 102 -12.16 0.51 9.51
N ARG A 103 -11.63 -0.71 9.31
CA ARG A 103 -12.23 -1.74 8.44
C ARG A 103 -13.60 -2.22 8.89
N GLN A 104 -13.87 -2.22 10.19
CA GLN A 104 -15.17 -2.61 10.75
C GLN A 104 -16.16 -1.43 10.74
N LYS A 105 -15.68 -0.18 10.76
CA LYS A 105 -16.55 1.02 10.71
C LYS A 105 -17.34 1.12 9.40
N SER A 106 -16.75 0.68 8.29
CA SER A 106 -17.35 0.72 6.95
C SER A 106 -18.33 -0.43 6.65
N ILE A 107 -18.42 -1.44 7.52
CA ILE A 107 -19.35 -2.56 7.36
C ILE A 107 -20.66 -2.17 8.05
N VAL A 108 -21.60 -1.61 7.28
CA VAL A 108 -22.95 -1.30 7.77
C VAL A 108 -23.86 -2.49 7.46
N GLY A 109 -24.05 -3.37 8.46
CA GLY A 109 -25.05 -4.45 8.44
C GLY A 109 -24.64 -5.70 7.65
N VAL A 110 -24.18 -6.73 8.36
CA VAL A 110 -24.54 -8.10 7.97
C VAL A 110 -25.89 -8.34 8.64
N ALA A 111 -26.98 -8.15 7.89
CA ALA A 111 -28.30 -8.55 8.32
C ALA A 111 -28.27 -10.06 8.64
N LYS A 112 -28.78 -10.42 9.82
CA LYS A 112 -29.04 -11.80 10.20
C LYS A 112 -30.48 -12.14 9.84
#